data_AF-A0AAW0YNN1-F1
#
_entry.id   AF-A0AAW0YNN1-F1
#
_cell.length_a   1.000
_cell.length_b   1.000
_cell.length_c   1.000
_cell.angle_alpha   90.00
_cell.angle_beta   90.00
_cell.angle_gamma   90.00
#
_symmetry.space_group_name_H-M   'P 1'
#
loop_
_entity.id
_entity.type
_entity.pdbx_description
1 polymer ?
#
loop_
_entity_poly.entity_id
_entity_poly.type
_entity_poly.pdbx_seq_one_letter_code
_entity_poly.pdbx_strand_id
1 'polypeptide(L)'
;MRSCWVLFFLLLGMGALFPVEAEVYTSIHDLTAVFALERQVVTALTNYLGDMEAKITRIRRYLQEYEQVLAEGPATEEVVVERLAGNPVHAFHLMKRITVDWKHIENQAKTDYWRGVVEAMRGVGMGAMGVHLPKDEDLQGAAQALVRLHDVYNLNMTQLVRGNVWGVESAAEMSAQDCLYMGKHSFNLGMYPRAIQWFEEAYILAGLEANVTV
;
A
#
# COMPACT_ATOMS: atom_id res chain seq x y z
N MET A 1 -64.93 -16.48 14.27
CA MET A 1 -64.10 -15.93 13.18
C MET A 1 -63.45 -14.59 13.56
N ARG A 2 -62.80 -14.47 14.73
CA ARG A 2 -62.09 -13.24 15.16
C ARG A 2 -60.62 -13.46 15.54
N SER A 3 -60.18 -14.71 15.69
CA SER A 3 -58.78 -15.03 16.06
C SER A 3 -57.80 -15.18 14.89
N CYS A 4 -58.27 -15.33 13.64
CA CYS A 4 -57.35 -15.43 12.49
C CYS A 4 -56.68 -14.12 12.09
N TRP A 5 -57.30 -12.97 12.39
CA TRP A 5 -56.75 -11.66 12.00
C TRP A 5 -55.60 -11.20 12.90
N VAL A 6 -55.55 -11.68 14.14
CA VAL A 6 -54.49 -11.32 15.10
C VAL A 6 -53.17 -12.04 14.77
N LEU A 7 -53.26 -13.29 14.30
CA LEU A 7 -52.09 -14.05 13.85
C LEU A 7 -51.52 -13.53 12.53
N PHE A 8 -52.36 -12.99 11.65
CA PHE A 8 -51.92 -12.36 10.40
C PHE A 8 -51.16 -11.04 10.65
N PHE A 9 -51.59 -10.24 11.64
CA PHE A 9 -50.88 -9.01 12.03
C PHE A 9 -49.58 -9.28 12.81
N LEU A 10 -49.52 -10.35 13.61
CA LEU A 10 -48.28 -10.74 14.31
C LEU A 10 -47.20 -11.29 13.36
N LEU A 11 -47.58 -11.96 12.28
CA LEU A 11 -46.65 -12.42 11.24
C LEU A 11 -46.13 -11.27 10.35
N LEU A 12 -46.88 -10.18 10.20
CA LEU A 12 -46.44 -9.00 9.45
C LEU A 12 -45.47 -8.10 10.25
N GLY A 13 -45.52 -8.16 11.59
CA GLY A 13 -44.63 -7.39 12.48
C GLY A 13 -43.24 -8.00 12.68
N MET A 14 -43.00 -9.22 12.21
CA MET A 14 -41.72 -9.93 12.26
C MET A 14 -40.99 -9.92 10.91
N GLY A 15 -41.33 -8.99 10.01
CA GLY A 15 -40.60 -8.70 8.79
C GLY A 15 -39.21 -8.16 9.09
N ALA A 16 -38.28 -9.10 9.28
CA ALA A 16 -36.84 -8.97 9.10
C ALA A 16 -36.21 -7.61 9.45
N LEU A 17 -35.86 -7.43 10.72
CA LEU A 17 -34.70 -6.64 11.09
C LEU A 17 -33.45 -7.41 10.63
N PHE A 18 -33.14 -7.35 9.34
CA PHE A 18 -31.79 -7.66 8.89
C PHE A 18 -30.88 -6.60 9.52
N PRO A 19 -29.84 -6.97 10.28
CA PRO A 19 -28.82 -6.01 10.67
C PRO A 19 -28.20 -5.49 9.36
N VAL A 20 -28.45 -4.22 9.05
CA VAL A 20 -27.70 -3.51 8.04
C VAL A 20 -26.32 -3.32 8.64
N GLU A 21 -25.34 -4.12 8.21
CA GLU A 21 -23.94 -3.79 8.43
C GLU A 21 -23.71 -2.42 7.78
N ALA A 22 -23.45 -1.41 8.61
CA ALA A 22 -23.15 -0.08 8.12
C ALA A 22 -21.79 -0.13 7.42
N GLU A 23 -21.77 0.21 6.14
CA GLU A 23 -20.55 0.28 5.35
C GLU A 23 -19.62 1.34 5.94
N VAL A 24 -18.33 1.07 6.01
CA VAL A 24 -17.30 1.94 6.63
C VAL A 24 -17.26 3.34 6.00
N TYR A 25 -17.67 3.47 4.73
CA TYR A 25 -17.75 4.77 4.04
C TYR A 25 -18.95 5.63 4.48
N THR A 26 -19.96 5.05 5.13
CA THR A 26 -21.18 5.76 5.54
C THR A 26 -21.01 6.58 6.82
N SER A 27 -19.89 6.39 7.55
CA SER A 27 -19.61 7.10 8.79
C SER A 27 -18.25 7.80 8.73
N ILE A 28 -18.25 9.11 9.00
CA ILE A 28 -17.03 9.92 9.10
C ILE A 28 -16.15 9.37 10.23
N HIS A 29 -16.75 8.82 11.28
CA HIS A 29 -16.02 8.25 12.40
C HIS A 29 -15.18 7.03 11.98
N ASP A 30 -15.76 6.12 11.19
CA ASP A 30 -15.04 4.93 10.74
C ASP A 30 -13.93 5.29 9.74
N LEU A 31 -14.16 6.25 8.82
CA LEU A 31 -13.10 6.78 7.96
C LEU A 31 -11.94 7.39 8.75
N THR A 32 -12.22 8.16 9.81
CA THR A 32 -11.15 8.72 10.66
C THR A 32 -10.35 7.65 11.38
N ALA A 33 -10.99 6.54 11.75
CA ALA A 33 -10.33 5.43 12.39
C ALA A 33 -9.49 4.60 11.39
N VAL A 34 -9.99 4.34 10.19
CA VAL A 34 -9.24 3.69 9.11
C VAL A 34 -8.00 4.51 8.76
N PHE A 35 -8.13 5.83 8.68
CA PHE A 35 -6.99 6.72 8.45
C PHE A 35 -5.95 6.67 9.59
N ALA A 36 -6.39 6.55 10.84
CA ALA A 36 -5.47 6.38 11.98
C ALA A 36 -4.70 5.05 11.90
N LEU A 37 -5.36 3.97 11.45
CA LEU A 37 -4.73 2.68 11.20
C LEU A 37 -3.70 2.76 10.06
N GLU A 38 -4.06 3.40 8.94
CA GLU A 38 -3.16 3.63 7.82
C GLU A 38 -1.89 4.36 8.29
N ARG A 39 -2.04 5.43 9.09
CA ARG A 39 -0.91 6.16 9.66
C ARG A 39 0.02 5.27 10.51
N GLN A 40 -0.54 4.33 11.27
CA GLN A 40 0.26 3.39 12.06
C GLN A 40 1.08 2.46 11.16
N VAL A 41 0.46 1.92 10.11
CA VAL A 41 1.14 1.05 9.12
C VAL A 41 2.23 1.84 8.39
N VAL A 42 1.92 3.04 7.93
CA VAL A 42 2.88 3.93 7.26
C VAL A 42 4.09 4.20 8.16
N THR A 43 3.87 4.53 9.44
CA THR A 43 4.97 4.77 10.39
C THR A 43 5.85 3.53 10.56
N ALA A 44 5.26 2.33 10.66
CA ALA A 44 6.01 1.09 10.75
C ALA A 44 6.82 0.79 9.48
N LEU A 45 6.24 1.04 8.30
CA LEU A 45 6.91 0.89 7.01
C LEU A 45 8.05 1.90 6.83
N THR A 46 7.87 3.16 7.25
CA THR A 46 8.92 4.19 7.22
C THR A 46 10.12 3.80 8.09
N ASN A 47 9.85 3.31 9.32
CA ASN A 47 10.91 2.84 10.20
C ASN A 47 11.66 1.65 9.59
N TYR A 48 10.91 0.70 9.02
CA TYR A 48 11.49 -0.46 8.32
C TYR A 48 12.34 -0.05 7.12
N LEU A 49 11.89 0.93 6.33
CA LEU A 49 12.65 1.47 5.20
C LEU A 49 13.98 2.08 5.67
N GLY A 50 13.94 2.93 6.71
CA GLY A 50 15.15 3.53 7.28
C GLY A 50 16.16 2.48 7.80
N ASP A 51 15.67 1.43 8.45
CA ASP A 51 16.52 0.30 8.89
C ASP A 51 17.16 -0.45 7.71
N MET A 52 16.44 -0.61 6.60
CA MET A 52 16.95 -1.24 5.40
C MET A 52 17.98 -0.36 4.68
N GLU A 53 17.73 0.94 4.55
CA GLU A 53 18.68 1.89 3.97
C GLU A 53 20.00 1.95 4.77
N ALA A 54 19.92 1.94 6.10
CA ALA A 54 21.09 1.88 6.96
C ALA A 54 21.93 0.61 6.73
N LYS A 55 21.29 -0.54 6.49
CA LYS A 55 21.99 -1.80 6.17
C LYS A 55 22.64 -1.76 4.80
N ILE A 56 21.88 -1.32 3.79
CA ILE A 56 22.39 -1.21 2.42
C ILE A 56 23.62 -0.29 2.42
N THR A 57 23.58 0.81 3.17
CA THR A 57 24.72 1.72 3.34
C THR A 57 25.93 1.03 3.98
N ARG A 58 25.74 0.19 5.01
CA ARG A 58 26.82 -0.57 5.64
C ARG A 58 27.44 -1.59 4.69
N ILE A 59 26.62 -2.32 3.93
CA ILE A 59 27.08 -3.29 2.93
C ILE A 59 27.85 -2.57 1.81
N ARG A 60 27.30 -1.45 1.30
CA ARG A 60 27.99 -0.62 0.31
C ARG A 60 29.35 -0.15 0.80
N ARG A 61 29.45 0.34 2.05
CA ARG A 61 30.73 0.73 2.66
C ARG A 61 31.72 -0.44 2.68
N TYR A 62 31.29 -1.62 3.12
CA TYR A 62 32.14 -2.81 3.15
C TYR A 62 32.66 -3.21 1.76
N LEU A 63 31.79 -3.16 0.74
CA LEU A 63 32.15 -3.46 -0.64
C LEU A 63 33.09 -2.40 -1.21
N GLN A 64 32.84 -1.12 -0.97
CA GLN A 64 33.71 -0.02 -1.38
C GLN A 64 35.11 -0.12 -0.77
N GLU A 65 35.21 -0.43 0.53
CA GLU A 65 36.51 -0.64 1.19
C GLU A 65 37.27 -1.83 0.58
N TYR A 66 36.57 -2.87 0.13
CA TYR A 66 37.19 -3.99 -0.59
C TYR A 66 37.64 -3.61 -2.00
N GLU A 67 36.79 -2.91 -2.76
CA GLU A 67 37.09 -2.44 -4.11
C GLU A 67 38.27 -1.46 -4.14
N GLN A 68 38.37 -0.57 -3.14
CA GLN A 68 39.52 0.34 -3.01
C GLN A 68 40.84 -0.44 -2.90
N VAL A 69 40.87 -1.52 -2.12
CA VAL A 69 42.07 -2.38 -2.03
C VAL A 69 42.40 -3.00 -3.39
N LEU A 70 41.40 -3.39 -4.19
CA LEU A 70 41.64 -3.96 -5.51
C LEU A 70 42.08 -2.90 -6.54
N ALA A 71 41.60 -1.66 -6.43
CA ALA A 71 41.89 -0.58 -7.37
C ALA A 71 43.35 -0.09 -7.32
N GLU A 72 44.09 -0.36 -6.23
CA GLU A 72 45.49 0.06 -6.05
C GLU A 72 46.50 -0.66 -6.96
N GLY A 73 46.09 -1.70 -7.70
CA GLY A 73 47.01 -2.39 -8.61
C GLY A 73 46.40 -3.63 -9.26
N PRO A 74 47.22 -4.55 -9.79
CA PRO A 74 46.74 -5.81 -10.36
C PRO A 74 45.95 -6.59 -9.31
N ALA A 75 44.78 -7.11 -9.70
CA ALA A 75 43.87 -7.83 -8.82
C ALA A 75 44.15 -9.35 -8.75
N THR A 76 45.36 -9.80 -9.13
CA THR A 76 45.76 -11.20 -8.97
C THR A 76 45.96 -11.51 -7.48
N GLU A 77 45.51 -12.68 -7.05
CA GLU A 77 45.48 -13.06 -5.62
C GLU A 77 46.85 -12.94 -4.94
N GLU A 78 47.91 -13.41 -5.61
CA GLU A 78 49.30 -13.33 -5.13
C GLU A 78 49.75 -11.89 -4.85
N VAL A 79 49.48 -10.97 -5.79
CA VAL A 79 49.89 -9.55 -5.68
C VAL A 79 49.09 -8.84 -4.59
N VAL A 80 47.80 -9.17 -4.44
CA VAL A 80 46.95 -8.61 -3.37
C VAL A 80 47.46 -9.07 -2.00
N VAL A 81 47.83 -10.35 -1.86
CA VAL A 81 48.38 -10.90 -0.61
C VAL A 81 49.73 -10.26 -0.26
N GLU A 82 50.62 -10.09 -1.23
CA GLU A 82 51.89 -9.38 -1.02
C GLU A 82 51.68 -7.93 -0.58
N ARG A 83 50.73 -7.21 -1.19
CA ARG A 83 50.39 -5.83 -0.80
C ARG A 83 49.80 -5.76 0.61
N LEU A 84 48.91 -6.70 0.95
CA LEU A 84 48.32 -6.80 2.29
C LEU A 84 49.39 -7.12 3.34
N ALA A 85 50.35 -7.99 3.03
CA ALA A 85 51.44 -8.36 3.92
C ALA A 85 52.52 -7.27 4.03
N GLY A 86 52.77 -6.52 2.95
CA GLY A 86 53.77 -5.47 2.88
C GLY A 86 53.38 -4.16 3.56
N ASN A 87 52.09 -3.95 3.85
CA ASN A 87 51.60 -2.75 4.53
C ASN A 87 50.80 -3.13 5.80
N PRO A 88 51.31 -2.83 7.01
CA PRO A 88 50.63 -3.17 8.25
C PRO A 88 49.25 -2.49 8.40
N VAL A 89 49.02 -1.36 7.72
CA VAL A 89 47.71 -0.69 7.69
C VAL A 89 46.70 -1.50 6.88
N HIS A 90 47.09 -2.04 5.72
CA HIS A 90 46.22 -2.93 4.94
C HIS A 90 45.89 -4.21 5.71
N ALA A 91 46.89 -4.83 6.35
CA ALA A 91 46.68 -6.00 7.20
C ALA A 91 45.69 -5.71 8.35
N PHE A 92 45.84 -4.56 9.02
CA PHE A 92 44.91 -4.12 10.05
C PHE A 92 43.48 -3.91 9.51
N HIS A 93 43.32 -3.24 8.36
CA HIS A 93 42.01 -3.02 7.76
C HIS A 93 41.32 -4.32 7.34
N LEU A 94 42.07 -5.29 6.79
CA LEU A 94 41.56 -6.61 6.49
C LEU A 94 41.05 -7.30 7.77
N MET A 95 41.85 -7.29 8.84
CA MET A 95 41.43 -7.88 10.12
C MET A 95 40.20 -7.18 10.69
N LYS A 96 40.15 -5.85 10.66
CA LYS A 96 38.97 -5.10 11.09
C LYS A 96 37.72 -5.48 10.28
N ARG A 97 37.83 -5.53 8.95
CA ARG A 97 36.72 -5.87 8.05
C ARG A 97 36.13 -7.25 8.37
N ILE A 98 36.97 -8.25 8.59
CA ILE A 98 36.52 -9.62 8.88
C ILE A 98 36.06 -9.78 10.34
N THR A 99 36.75 -9.18 11.30
CA THR A 99 36.45 -9.41 12.73
C THR A 99 35.34 -8.51 13.27
N VAL A 100 35.16 -7.32 12.72
CA VAL A 100 34.20 -6.31 13.19
C VAL A 100 33.09 -6.10 12.18
N ASP A 101 33.41 -5.62 10.98
CA ASP A 101 32.39 -5.22 10.00
C ASP A 101 31.55 -6.42 9.53
N TRP A 102 32.19 -7.56 9.22
CA TRP A 102 31.50 -8.79 8.83
C TRP A 102 30.61 -9.35 9.95
N LYS A 103 31.08 -9.37 11.20
CA LYS A 103 30.23 -9.82 12.33
C LYS A 103 29.00 -8.94 12.50
N HIS A 104 29.14 -7.64 12.27
CA HIS A 104 28.01 -6.72 12.31
C HIS A 104 27.01 -7.05 11.20
N ILE A 105 27.47 -7.28 9.97
CA ILE A 105 26.62 -7.70 8.84
C ILE A 105 25.95 -9.05 9.14
N GLU A 106 26.67 -10.03 9.67
CA GLU A 106 26.16 -11.36 10.01
C GLU A 106 25.06 -11.28 11.08
N ASN A 107 25.29 -10.52 12.16
CA ASN A 107 24.28 -10.31 13.20
C ASN A 107 23.04 -9.61 12.64
N GLN A 108 23.24 -8.67 11.73
CA GLN A 108 22.14 -8.04 11.03
C GLN A 108 21.40 -9.03 10.13
N ALA A 109 22.07 -9.93 9.42
CA ALA A 109 21.39 -10.93 8.58
C ALA A 109 20.50 -11.89 9.39
N LYS A 110 20.83 -12.15 10.65
CA LYS A 110 20.07 -13.04 11.55
C LYS A 110 18.84 -12.39 12.18
N THR A 111 18.69 -11.08 12.10
CA THR A 111 17.59 -10.36 12.76
C THR A 111 16.34 -10.33 11.87
N ASP A 112 15.18 -10.56 12.46
CA ASP A 112 13.91 -10.67 11.75
C ASP A 112 13.20 -9.30 11.69
N TYR A 113 13.41 -8.56 10.60
CA TYR A 113 13.05 -7.14 10.50
C TYR A 113 11.59 -6.86 10.21
N TRP A 114 10.87 -7.87 9.71
CA TRP A 114 9.43 -7.75 9.47
C TRP A 114 8.64 -7.74 10.77
N ARG A 115 9.24 -8.13 11.91
CA ARG A 115 8.54 -8.26 13.19
C ARG A 115 7.77 -6.99 13.57
N GLY A 116 8.41 -5.82 13.51
CA GLY A 116 7.77 -4.55 13.87
C GLY A 116 6.62 -4.18 12.93
N VAL A 117 6.76 -4.46 11.62
CA VAL A 117 5.70 -4.22 10.63
C VAL A 117 4.54 -5.20 10.81
N VAL A 118 4.84 -6.48 11.05
CA VAL A 118 3.85 -7.53 11.31
C VAL A 118 3.11 -7.26 12.61
N GLU A 119 3.77 -6.76 13.64
CA GLU A 119 3.13 -6.34 14.89
C GLU A 119 2.22 -5.14 14.67
N ALA A 120 2.64 -4.13 13.89
CA ALA A 120 1.79 -3.01 13.51
C ALA A 120 0.56 -3.46 12.71
N MET A 121 0.76 -4.30 11.68
CA MET A 121 -0.33 -4.89 10.88
C MET A 121 -1.27 -5.76 11.72
N ARG A 122 -0.73 -6.49 12.72
CA ARG A 122 -1.55 -7.30 13.63
C ARG A 122 -2.32 -6.44 14.63
N GLY A 123 -1.74 -5.35 15.11
CA GLY A 123 -2.44 -4.34 15.92
C GLY A 123 -3.60 -3.70 15.16
N VAL A 124 -3.41 -3.49 13.86
CA VAL A 124 -4.44 -3.03 12.92
C VAL A 124 -5.51 -4.11 12.70
N GLY A 125 -5.11 -5.37 12.50
CA GLY A 125 -6.02 -6.51 12.28
C GLY A 125 -6.82 -6.96 13.51
N MET A 126 -6.32 -6.72 14.73
CA MET A 126 -7.01 -7.10 15.97
C MET A 126 -7.99 -6.03 16.49
N GLY A 127 -8.27 -4.97 15.71
CA GLY A 127 -9.27 -3.98 16.08
C GLY A 127 -8.95 -3.29 17.40
N ALA A 128 -7.70 -2.84 17.59
CA ALA A 128 -7.27 -2.14 18.80
C ALA A 128 -8.11 -0.88 19.12
N MET A 129 -8.97 -0.42 18.19
CA MET A 129 -9.94 0.66 18.35
C MET A 129 -11.41 0.24 18.13
N GLY A 130 -11.73 -1.05 18.03
CA GLY A 130 -13.08 -1.52 17.67
C GLY A 130 -13.47 -1.26 16.21
N VAL A 131 -12.51 -0.89 15.37
CA VAL A 131 -12.69 -0.55 13.96
C VAL A 131 -12.23 -1.73 13.12
N HIS A 132 -13.12 -2.24 12.28
CA HIS A 132 -12.81 -3.29 11.33
C HIS A 132 -12.02 -2.72 10.14
N LEU A 133 -11.02 -3.46 9.63
CA LEU A 133 -10.44 -3.09 8.34
C LEU A 133 -11.54 -3.11 7.28
N PRO A 134 -11.53 -2.15 6.33
CA PRO A 134 -12.42 -2.18 5.19
C PRO A 134 -12.29 -3.53 4.47
N LYS A 135 -13.44 -4.10 4.12
CA LYS A 135 -13.52 -5.32 3.32
C LYS A 135 -13.75 -4.96 1.85
N ASP A 136 -13.73 -5.97 0.99
CA ASP A 136 -14.05 -5.80 -0.43
C ASP A 136 -15.44 -5.18 -0.66
N GLU A 137 -16.39 -5.44 0.25
CA GLU A 137 -17.74 -4.87 0.22
C GLU A 137 -17.73 -3.34 0.45
N ASP A 138 -16.90 -2.83 1.37
CA ASP A 138 -16.77 -1.40 1.61
C ASP A 138 -16.19 -0.66 0.39
N LEU A 139 -15.23 -1.29 -0.30
CA LEU A 139 -14.69 -0.75 -1.55
C LEU A 139 -15.75 -0.73 -2.66
N GLN A 140 -16.54 -1.80 -2.78
CA GLN A 140 -17.66 -1.84 -3.74
C GLN A 140 -18.72 -0.79 -3.42
N GLY A 141 -19.07 -0.59 -2.14
CA GLY A 141 -19.98 0.45 -1.70
C GLY A 141 -19.48 1.85 -2.05
N ALA A 142 -18.20 2.14 -1.78
CA ALA A 142 -17.56 3.41 -2.16
C ALA A 142 -17.55 3.62 -3.69
N ALA A 143 -17.23 2.59 -4.47
CA ALA A 143 -17.27 2.64 -5.93
C ALA A 143 -18.69 2.91 -6.45
N GLN A 144 -19.69 2.19 -5.92
CA GLN A 144 -21.09 2.39 -6.27
C GLN A 144 -21.58 3.81 -5.93
N ALA A 145 -21.16 4.35 -4.78
CA ALA A 145 -21.48 5.71 -4.36
C ALA A 145 -20.88 6.74 -5.34
N LEU A 146 -19.62 6.55 -5.76
CA LEU A 146 -18.96 7.42 -6.73
C LEU A 146 -19.63 7.35 -8.11
N VAL A 147 -19.98 6.16 -8.59
CA VAL A 147 -20.74 6.02 -9.86
C VAL A 147 -22.09 6.73 -9.76
N ARG A 148 -22.78 6.61 -8.63
CA ARG A 148 -24.06 7.29 -8.40
C ARG A 148 -23.91 8.81 -8.41
N LEU A 149 -22.88 9.35 -7.78
CA LEU A 149 -22.60 10.80 -7.82
C LEU A 149 -22.31 11.27 -9.24
N HIS A 150 -21.49 10.54 -9.98
CA HIS A 150 -21.20 10.81 -11.39
C HIS A 150 -22.49 10.83 -12.22
N ASP A 151 -23.37 9.84 -12.03
CA ASP A 151 -24.62 9.72 -12.80
C ASP A 151 -25.64 10.80 -12.45
N VAL A 152 -25.93 11.00 -11.16
CA VAL A 152 -26.96 11.95 -10.67
C VAL A 152 -26.61 13.40 -11.00
N TYR A 153 -25.33 13.75 -10.88
CA TYR A 153 -24.87 15.12 -11.08
C TYR A 153 -24.24 15.36 -12.45
N ASN A 154 -24.22 14.34 -13.30
CA ASN A 154 -23.60 14.36 -14.63
C ASN A 154 -22.21 14.99 -14.60
N LEU A 155 -21.38 14.53 -13.65
CA LEU A 155 -20.03 15.05 -13.44
C LEU A 155 -19.18 14.81 -14.69
N ASN A 156 -18.31 15.77 -15.01
CA ASN A 156 -17.39 15.57 -16.12
C ASN A 156 -16.35 14.52 -15.72
N MET A 157 -16.34 13.38 -16.41
CA MET A 157 -15.46 12.25 -16.11
C MET A 157 -13.98 12.65 -16.12
N THR A 158 -13.53 13.38 -17.14
CA THR A 158 -12.12 13.80 -17.26
C THR A 158 -11.70 14.76 -16.14
N GLN A 159 -12.63 15.54 -15.57
CA GLN A 159 -12.36 16.37 -14.39
C GLN A 159 -12.41 15.54 -13.10
N LEU A 160 -13.38 14.63 -12.99
CA LEU A 160 -13.57 13.76 -11.84
C LEU A 160 -12.35 12.88 -11.58
N VAL A 161 -11.79 12.24 -12.62
CA VAL A 161 -10.60 11.37 -12.48
C VAL A 161 -9.33 12.16 -12.13
N ARG A 162 -9.33 13.48 -12.34
CA ARG A 162 -8.24 14.40 -11.95
C ARG A 162 -8.51 15.12 -10.63
N GLY A 163 -9.48 14.63 -9.85
CA GLY A 163 -9.80 15.19 -8.54
C GLY A 163 -10.47 16.55 -8.56
N ASN A 164 -10.94 17.01 -9.73
CA ASN A 164 -11.71 18.22 -9.86
C ASN A 164 -13.20 17.88 -9.85
N VAL A 165 -13.83 18.07 -8.69
CA VAL A 165 -15.26 17.83 -8.51
C VAL A 165 -15.95 19.19 -8.41
N TRP A 166 -16.70 19.57 -9.45
CA TRP A 166 -17.43 20.84 -9.52
C TRP A 166 -16.57 22.10 -9.29
N GLY A 167 -15.35 22.12 -9.83
CA GLY A 167 -14.45 23.27 -9.72
C GLY A 167 -13.69 23.33 -8.40
N VAL A 168 -13.87 22.35 -7.51
CA VAL A 168 -13.01 22.15 -6.35
C VAL A 168 -11.92 21.18 -6.76
N GLU A 169 -10.72 21.71 -6.95
CA GLU A 169 -9.53 20.92 -7.27
C GLU A 169 -8.95 20.30 -6.00
N SER A 170 -8.56 19.04 -6.11
CA SER A 170 -7.87 18.29 -5.06
C SER A 170 -6.67 17.56 -5.65
N ALA A 171 -5.77 17.09 -4.79
CA ALA A 171 -4.63 16.26 -5.22
C ALA A 171 -5.03 14.79 -5.46
N ALA A 172 -6.31 14.43 -5.33
CA ALA A 172 -6.78 13.08 -5.57
C ALA A 172 -6.83 12.83 -7.08
N GLU A 173 -6.18 11.78 -7.56
CA GLU A 173 -6.23 11.39 -8.96
C GLU A 173 -6.53 9.89 -9.04
N MET A 174 -7.27 9.50 -10.07
CA MET A 174 -7.55 8.10 -10.37
C MET A 174 -6.59 7.61 -11.44
N SER A 175 -5.99 6.45 -11.21
CA SER A 175 -5.18 5.78 -12.23
C SER A 175 -6.06 5.13 -13.31
N ALA A 176 -5.43 4.71 -14.41
CA ALA A 176 -6.06 3.87 -15.41
C ALA A 176 -6.59 2.55 -14.81
N GLN A 177 -5.88 2.00 -13.82
CA GLN A 177 -6.29 0.78 -13.12
C GLN A 177 -7.55 1.02 -12.26
N ASP A 178 -7.65 2.17 -11.59
CA ASP A 178 -8.83 2.55 -10.82
C ASP A 178 -10.04 2.74 -11.75
N CYS A 179 -9.87 3.44 -12.88
CA CYS A 179 -10.92 3.62 -13.87
C CYS A 179 -11.38 2.29 -14.48
N LEU A 180 -10.44 1.35 -14.72
CA LEU A 180 -10.77 0.00 -15.16
C LEU A 180 -11.58 -0.77 -14.12
N TYR A 181 -11.24 -0.63 -12.83
CA TYR A 181 -12.03 -1.20 -11.73
C TYR A 181 -13.46 -0.64 -11.73
N MET A 182 -13.61 0.67 -11.84
CA MET A 182 -14.91 1.36 -11.91
C MET A 182 -15.76 0.90 -13.10
N GLY A 183 -15.14 0.72 -14.26
CA GLY A 183 -15.79 0.20 -15.46
C GLY A 183 -16.31 -1.23 -15.26
N LYS A 184 -15.48 -2.12 -14.71
CA LYS A 184 -15.88 -3.50 -14.37
C LYS A 184 -17.01 -3.54 -13.36
N HIS A 185 -16.90 -2.73 -12.30
CA HIS A 185 -17.91 -2.63 -11.27
C HIS A 185 -19.26 -2.17 -11.86
N SER A 186 -19.25 -1.09 -12.65
CA SER A 186 -20.45 -0.57 -13.32
C SER A 186 -21.05 -1.56 -14.31
N PHE A 187 -20.21 -2.32 -15.03
CA PHE A 187 -20.64 -3.36 -15.96
C PHE A 187 -21.39 -4.49 -15.24
N ASN A 188 -20.85 -4.96 -14.11
CA ASN A 188 -21.46 -6.02 -13.30
C ASN A 188 -22.81 -5.59 -12.70
N LEU A 189 -23.00 -4.29 -12.47
CA LEU A 189 -24.24 -3.71 -11.98
C LEU A 189 -25.27 -3.41 -13.10
N GLY A 190 -24.94 -3.70 -14.36
CA GLY A 190 -25.81 -3.46 -15.51
C GLY A 190 -25.86 -2.00 -15.99
N MET A 191 -25.01 -1.13 -15.45
CA MET A 191 -24.91 0.28 -15.86
C MET A 191 -24.01 0.42 -17.09
N TYR A 192 -24.38 -0.23 -18.21
CA TYR A 192 -23.53 -0.31 -19.40
C TYR A 192 -23.08 1.05 -19.96
N PRO A 193 -23.94 2.09 -20.06
CA PRO A 193 -23.49 3.40 -20.56
C PRO A 193 -22.36 4.01 -19.73
N ARG A 194 -22.45 3.89 -18.40
CA ARG A 194 -21.42 4.40 -17.47
C ARG A 194 -20.17 3.53 -17.50
N ALA A 195 -20.33 2.21 -17.60
CA ALA A 195 -19.22 1.28 -17.73
C ALA A 195 -18.36 1.60 -18.97
N ILE A 196 -18.99 1.87 -20.12
CA ILE A 196 -18.27 2.25 -21.35
C ILE A 196 -17.45 3.53 -21.12
N GLN A 197 -18.05 4.57 -20.54
CA GLN A 197 -17.33 5.82 -20.25
C GLN A 197 -16.10 5.57 -19.37
N TRP A 198 -16.26 4.78 -18.29
CA TRP A 198 -15.14 4.43 -17.41
C TRP A 198 -14.04 3.63 -18.11
N PHE A 199 -14.40 2.73 -19.03
CA PHE A 199 -13.42 2.00 -19.84
C PHE A 199 -12.71 2.89 -20.85
N GLU A 200 -13.41 3.84 -21.47
CA GLU A 200 -12.82 4.81 -22.39
C GLU A 200 -11.80 5.70 -21.67
N GLU A 201 -12.15 6.24 -20.50
CA GLU A 201 -11.22 7.05 -19.70
C GLU A 201 -10.04 6.22 -19.18
N ALA A 202 -10.27 4.97 -18.76
CA ALA A 202 -9.19 4.04 -18.41
C ALA A 202 -8.21 3.83 -19.58
N TYR A 203 -8.72 3.68 -20.80
CA TYR A 203 -7.90 3.53 -22.00
C TYR A 203 -7.09 4.81 -22.30
N ILE A 204 -7.71 5.98 -22.17
CA ILE A 204 -7.05 7.27 -22.35
C ILE A 204 -5.93 7.45 -21.33
N LEU A 205 -6.23 7.24 -20.04
CA LEU A 205 -5.25 7.36 -18.96
C LEU A 205 -4.11 6.35 -19.11
N ALA A 206 -4.37 5.12 -19.52
CA ALA A 206 -3.33 4.13 -19.75
C ALA A 206 -2.32 4.59 -20.81
N GLY A 207 -2.78 5.27 -21.86
CA GLY A 207 -1.91 5.87 -22.88
C GLY A 207 -1.09 7.06 -22.35
N LEU A 208 -1.59 7.80 -21.36
CA LEU A 208 -0.87 8.90 -20.72
C LEU A 208 0.15 8.39 -19.70
N GLU A 209 -0.23 7.43 -18.85
CA GLU A 209 0.63 6.81 -17.84
C GLU A 209 1.82 6.08 -18.45
N ALA A 210 1.61 5.33 -19.55
CA ALA A 210 2.71 4.67 -20.26
C ALA A 210 3.73 5.66 -20.85
N ASN A 211 3.29 6.88 -21.17
CA ASN A 211 4.16 7.97 -21.62
C ASN A 211 4.90 8.69 -20.48
N VAL A 212 4.66 8.33 -19.21
CA VAL A 212 5.44 8.82 -18.05
C VAL A 212 6.75 8.03 -17.88
N THR A 213 6.94 6.93 -18.62
CA THR A 213 8.19 6.16 -18.66
C THR A 213 8.80 6.12 -20.07
N VAL A 214 9.44 7.22 -20.49
CA VAL A 214 10.74 7.25 -21.21
C VAL A 214 11.48 8.52 -20.81
#